data_AF-A0A7W0ZR23-F1
#
_entry.id   AF-A0A7W0ZR23-F1
#
_cell.length_a   1.000
_cell.length_b   1.000
_cell.length_c   1.000
_cell.angle_alpha   90.00
_cell.angle_beta   90.00
_cell.angle_gamma   90.00
#
_symmetry.space_group_name_H-M   'P 1'
#
loop_
_entity.id
_entity.type
_entity.pdbx_description
1 polymer ?
#
loop_
_entity_poly.entity_id
_entity_poly.type
_entity_poly.pdbx_seq_one_letter_code
_entity_poly.pdbx_strand_id
1 'polypeptide(L)' 'MPSVVSELHRRYAPPADAALALADGRVFRGTGFGARTDSGGEVVFTTTMVGYQEVS' A
#
# COMPACT_ATOMS: atom_id res chain seq x y z
N MET A 1 -8.40 3.52 30.83
CA MET A 1 -7.07 3.28 30.23
C MET A 1 -7.25 3.08 28.74
N PRO A 2 -6.72 3.93 27.86
CA PRO A 2 -6.71 3.60 26.44
C PRO A 2 -5.88 2.34 26.24
N SER A 3 -6.37 1.41 25.42
CA SER A 3 -5.67 0.17 25.11
C SER A 3 -4.30 0.47 24.49
N VAL A 4 -3.24 -0.19 24.97
CA VAL A 4 -1.88 -0.12 24.40
C VAL A 4 -1.89 -0.43 22.90
N VAL A 5 -2.82 -1.28 22.44
CA VAL A 5 -3.02 -1.61 21.02
C VAL A 5 -3.47 -0.39 20.21
N SER A 6 -4.39 0.42 20.76
CA SER A 6 -4.86 1.65 20.12
C SER A 6 -3.77 2.72 20.06
N GLU A 7 -2.90 2.78 21.08
CA GLU A 7 -1.73 3.66 21.12
C GLU A 7 -0.68 3.27 20.06
N LEU A 8 -0.43 1.97 19.87
CA LEU A 8 0.48 1.47 18.85
C LEU A 8 -0.06 1.70 17.44
N HIS A 9 -1.36 1.48 17.23
CA HIS A 9 -2.00 1.73 15.94
C HIS A 9 -1.88 3.20 15.51
N ARG A 10 -1.98 4.14 16.47
CA ARG A 10 -1.81 5.57 16.21
C ARG A 10 -0.35 5.95 15.90
N ARG A 11 0.62 5.24 16.48
CA ARG A 11 2.07 5.48 16.28
C ARG A 11 2.63 4.84 15.02
N TYR A 12 2.02 3.75 14.56
CA TYR A 12 2.40 3.02 13.35
C TYR A 12 1.45 3.24 12.16
N ALA A 13 0.57 4.24 12.21
CA ALA A 13 -0.20 4.64 11.03
C ALA A 13 0.75 5.40 10.08
N PRO A 14 1.26 4.77 9.01
CA PRO A 14 2.14 5.49 8.10
C PRO A 14 1.30 6.52 7.33
N PRO A 15 1.92 7.57 6.78
CA PRO A 15 1.22 8.56 5.96
C PRO A 15 0.45 7.85 4.84
N ALA A 16 -0.83 8.17 4.71
CA ALA A 16 -1.68 7.69 3.62
C ALA A 16 -1.64 8.66 2.44
N ASP A 17 -0.44 8.91 1.90
CA ASP A 17 -0.17 9.88 0.85
C ASP A 17 -0.28 9.31 -0.57
N ALA A 18 -0.56 8.01 -0.71
CA ALA A 18 -0.82 7.32 -1.98
C ALA A 18 -2.09 6.46 -1.92
N ALA A 19 -2.65 6.14 -3.09
CA ALA A 19 -3.81 5.26 -3.22
C ALA A 19 -3.75 4.39 -4.48
N LEU A 20 -4.16 3.12 -4.35
CA LEU A 20 -4.48 2.21 -5.45
C LEU A 20 -5.99 2.18 -5.63
N ALA A 21 -6.49 2.75 -6.74
CA ALA A 21 -7.90 2.75 -7.09
C ALA A 21 -8.19 1.71 -8.19
N LEU A 22 -9.16 0.84 -7.93
CA LEU A 22 -9.59 -0.20 -8.87
C LEU A 22 -10.82 0.25 -9.65
N ALA A 23 -11.00 -0.28 -10.86
CA ALA A 23 -12.11 0.07 -11.74
C ALA A 23 -13.51 -0.24 -11.15
N ASP A 24 -13.58 -1.15 -10.17
CA ASP A 24 -14.81 -1.48 -9.43
C ASP A 24 -15.12 -0.54 -8.25
N GLY A 25 -14.33 0.53 -8.09
CA GLY A 25 -14.51 1.54 -7.05
C GLY A 25 -13.82 1.22 -5.72
N ARG A 26 -13.14 0.08 -5.57
CA ARG A 26 -12.33 -0.20 -4.39
C ARG A 26 -11.09 0.70 -4.37
N VAL A 27 -10.79 1.26 -3.19
CA VAL A 27 -9.62 2.14 -2.98
C VAL A 27 -8.80 1.63 -1.79
N PHE A 28 -7.53 1.33 -2.04
CA PHE A 28 -6.56 0.93 -1.03
C PHE A 28 -5.59 2.09 -0.78
N ARG A 29 -5.63 2.68 0.41
CA ARG A 29 -4.72 3.78 0.80
C ARG A 29 -3.45 3.22 1.40
N GLY A 30 -2.32 3.84 1.08
CA GLY A 30 -1.01 3.43 1.56
C GLY A 30 0.01 4.56 1.48
N THR A 31 1.28 4.20 1.63
CA THR A 31 2.41 5.13 1.63
C THR A 31 3.18 5.02 0.32
N GLY A 32 3.42 6.16 -0.32
CA GLY A 32 4.27 6.21 -1.52
C GLY A 32 5.73 5.96 -1.19
N PHE A 33 6.39 5.06 -1.92
CA PHE A 33 7.84 4.78 -1.79
C PHE A 33 8.62 4.94 -3.10
N GLY A 34 7.92 5.09 -4.22
CA GLY A 34 8.50 5.21 -5.57
C GLY A 34 8.49 6.64 -6.11
N ALA A 35 8.39 6.78 -7.43
CA ALA A 35 8.27 8.06 -8.11
C ALA A 35 6.99 8.81 -7.69
N ARG A 36 7.07 10.13 -7.55
CA ARG A 36 5.94 11.00 -7.15
C ARG A 36 5.06 11.33 -8.37
N THR A 37 4.48 10.31 -8.98
CA THR A 37 3.59 10.42 -10.13
C THR A 37 2.47 9.40 -10.03
N ASP A 38 1.34 9.69 -10.67
CA ASP A 38 0.29 8.71 -10.87
C ASP A 38 0.68 7.74 -12.01
N SER A 39 0.19 6.50 -11.93
CA SER A 39 0.32 5.49 -12.98
C SER A 39 -0.96 4.66 -13.07
N GLY A 40 -1.23 4.09 -14.25
CA GLY A 40 -2.41 3.26 -14.51
C GLY A 40 -2.03 2.00 -15.27
N GLY A 41 -2.80 0.92 -15.06
CA GLY A 41 -2.55 -0.38 -15.69
C GLY A 41 -3.44 -1.49 -15.13
N GLU A 42 -3.17 -2.72 -15.54
CA GLU A 42 -3.80 -3.91 -14.97
C GLU A 42 -3.16 -4.28 -13.63
N VAL A 43 -3.99 -4.57 -12.64
CA VAL A 43 -3.52 -5.02 -11.33
C VAL A 43 -3.47 -6.54 -11.31
N VAL A 44 -2.27 -7.09 -11.17
CA VAL A 44 -2.00 -8.53 -11.03
C VAL A 44 -1.37 -8.84 -9.67
N PHE A 45 -1.38 -10.11 -9.26
CA PHE A 45 -0.72 -10.57 -8.03
C PHE A 45 0.14 -11.80 -8.31
N THR A 46 1.16 -12.00 -7.48
CA THR A 46 2.02 -13.20 -7.51
C THR A 46 2.21 -13.75 -6.10
N THR A 47 2.42 -15.07 -6.01
CA THR A 47 2.76 -15.78 -4.77
C THR A 47 4.26 -15.97 -4.60
N THR A 48 5.07 -15.48 -5.54
CA THR A 48 6.53 -15.53 -5.44
C THR A 48 6.99 -14.77 -4.19
N MET A 49 7.84 -15.40 -3.39
CA MET A 49 8.30 -14.84 -2.11
C MET A 49 9.65 -14.11 -2.22
N VAL A 50 10.42 -14.33 -3.30
CA VAL A 50 11.80 -13.82 -3.51
C VAL A 50 12.06 -13.51 -4.98
N GLY A 51 13.13 -12.75 -5.30
CA GLY A 51 13.52 -12.49 -6.70
C GLY A 51 12.75 -11.34 -7.37
N TYR A 52 12.25 -10.37 -6.60
CA TYR A 52 11.43 -9.26 -7.13
C TYR A 52 12.13 -8.42 -8.21
N GLN A 53 13.47 -8.41 -8.22
CA GLN A 53 14.25 -7.67 -9.23
C GLN A 53 14.21 -8.35 -10.61
N GLU A 54 13.94 -9.65 -10.65
CA GLU A 54 13.97 -10.47 -11.87
C GLU A 54 12.58 -10.62 -12.49
N VAL A 55 11.52 -10.40 -11.68
CA VAL A 55 10.14 -10.35 -12.16
C VAL A 55 9.98 -9.08 -12.98
N SER A 56 9.88 -9.25 -14.31
CA SER A 56 9.63 -8.18 -15.29
C SER A 56 8.15 -7.88 -15.43
#